data_AF-A0AAC9SRE8-F1
#
_entry.id   AF-A0AAC9SRE8-F1
#
_cell.length_a   1.000
_cell.length_b   1.000
_cell.length_c   1.000
_cell.angle_alpha   90.00
_cell.angle_beta   90.00
_cell.angle_gamma   90.00
#
_symmetry.space_group_name_H-M   'P 1'
#
loop_
_entity.id
_entity.type
_entity.pdbx_description
1 polymer ?
#
loop_
_entity_poly.entity_id
_entity_poly.type
_entity_poly.pdbx_seq_one_letter_code
_entity_poly.pdbx_strand_id
1 'polypeptide(L)' 'MSLRVRFDPEYVGEQIGQLCFEENRNVQELDLYLAGAAYAVCLSLGKEKPWKQKDFVNIGLSIVRSGTKRFLDLTEKTYW' A
#
# COMPACT_ATOMS: atom_id res chain seq x y z
N MET A 1 -26.81 -9.64 -9.12
CA MET A 1 -26.42 -8.74 -8.02
C MET A 1 -24.93 -8.44 -8.19
N SER A 2 -24.51 -7.17 -8.28
CA SER A 2 -23.09 -6.81 -8.31
C SER A 2 -22.61 -6.45 -6.90
N LEU A 3 -21.56 -7.12 -6.44
CA LEU A 3 -20.90 -6.77 -5.19
C LEU A 3 -20.09 -5.49 -5.44
N ARG A 4 -20.37 -4.41 -4.70
CA ARG A 4 -19.53 -3.21 -4.69
C ARG A 4 -18.61 -3.28 -3.49
N VAL A 5 -17.34 -3.61 -3.72
CA VAL A 5 -16.31 -3.58 -2.69
C VAL A 5 -15.75 -2.16 -2.59
N ARG A 6 -15.71 -1.58 -1.39
CA ARG A 6 -14.97 -0.34 -1.13
C ARG A 6 -13.52 -0.70 -0.87
N PHE A 7 -12.63 -0.04 -1.61
CA PHE A 7 -11.20 -0.18 -1.48
C PHE A 7 -10.64 0.97 -0.64
N ASP A 8 -9.81 0.64 0.35
CA ASP A 8 -9.07 1.61 1.16
C ASP A 8 -7.57 1.49 0.88
N PRO A 9 -6.95 2.47 0.20
CA PRO A 9 -5.52 2.46 -0.10
C PRO A 9 -4.64 2.52 1.15
N GLU A 10 -5.09 3.16 2.23
CA GLU A 10 -4.29 3.29 3.45
C GLU A 10 -4.19 1.93 4.16
N TYR A 11 -5.33 1.25 4.28
CA TYR A 11 -5.37 -0.09 4.87
C TYR A 11 -4.45 -1.08 4.13
N VAL A 12 -4.42 -1.02 2.80
CA VAL A 12 -3.53 -1.88 1.99
C VAL A 12 -2.07 -1.60 2.30
N GLY A 13 -1.67 -0.33 2.36
CA GLY A 13 -0.32 0.05 2.75
C GLY A 13 0.02 -0.45 4.15
N GLU A 14 -0.86 -0.23 5.13
CA GLU A 14 -0.67 -0.70 6.51
C GLU A 14 -0.47 -2.22 6.60
N GLN A 15 -1.27 -3.02 5.88
CA GLN A 15 -1.12 -4.47 5.86
C GLN A 15 0.24 -4.90 5.28
N ILE A 16 0.71 -4.24 4.21
CA ILE A 16 2.01 -4.53 3.62
C ILE A 16 3.14 -4.15 4.58
N GLY A 17 3.05 -2.99 5.22
CA GLY A 17 4.03 -2.54 6.21
C GLY A 17 4.10 -3.48 7.42
N GLN A 18 2.94 -3.95 7.89
CA GLN A 18 2.85 -4.97 8.94
C GLN A 18 3.51 -6.29 8.53
N LEU A 19 3.17 -6.83 7.35
CA LEU A 19 3.72 -8.09 6.85
C LEU A 19 5.24 -8.01 6.63
N CYS A 20 5.73 -6.91 6.07
CA CYS A 20 7.17 -6.71 5.89
C CYS A 20 7.90 -6.70 7.24
N PHE A 21 7.32 -6.10 8.26
CA PHE A 21 7.88 -6.12 9.62
C PHE A 21 7.87 -7.55 10.21
N GLU A 22 6.74 -8.26 10.12
CA GLU A 22 6.60 -9.63 10.63
C GLU A 22 7.56 -10.63 9.95
N GLU A 23 7.82 -10.41 8.66
CA GLU A 23 8.76 -11.22 7.88
C GLU A 23 10.24 -10.77 8.02
N ASN A 24 10.55 -9.80 8.88
CA ASN A 24 11.89 -9.21 9.04
C ASN A 24 12.50 -8.70 7.72
N ARG A 25 11.67 -8.12 6.85
CA ARG A 25 12.11 -7.50 5.60
C ARG A 25 12.85 -6.20 5.88
N ASN A 26 13.78 -5.87 4.99
CA ASN A 26 14.45 -4.57 5.04
C ASN A 26 13.63 -3.47 4.33
N VAL A 27 14.09 -2.23 4.46
CA VAL A 27 13.43 -1.04 3.88
C VAL A 27 13.41 -1.10 2.35
N GLN A 28 14.45 -1.64 1.71
CA GLN A 28 14.47 -1.77 0.25
C GLN A 28 13.42 -2.78 -0.25
N GLU A 29 13.23 -3.88 0.46
CA GLU A 29 12.17 -4.86 0.17
C GLU A 29 10.79 -4.24 0.39
N LEU A 30 10.59 -3.49 1.47
CA LEU A 30 9.35 -2.76 1.74
C LEU A 30 8.98 -1.83 0.57
N ASP A 31 9.93 -1.04 0.06
CA ASP A 31 9.70 -0.14 -1.07
C ASP A 31 9.23 -0.90 -2.32
N LEU A 32 9.82 -2.06 -2.60
CA LEU A 32 9.41 -2.91 -3.73
C LEU A 32 8.00 -3.46 -3.54
N TYR A 33 7.64 -3.92 -2.35
CA TYR A 33 6.30 -4.43 -2.06
C TYR A 33 5.23 -3.33 -2.17
N LEU A 34 5.50 -2.14 -1.62
CA LEU A 34 4.58 -0.99 -1.70
C LEU A 34 4.41 -0.50 -3.13
N ALA A 35 5.49 -0.41 -3.91
CA ALA A 35 5.43 -0.05 -5.32
C ALA A 35 4.65 -1.08 -6.15
N GLY A 36 4.91 -2.38 -5.92
CA GLY A 36 4.19 -3.47 -6.58
C GLY A 36 2.69 -3.44 -6.28
N ALA A 37 2.31 -3.22 -5.02
CA ALA A 37 0.92 -3.10 -4.63
C ALA A 37 0.23 -1.88 -5.25
N ALA A 38 0.88 -0.71 -5.19
CA ALA A 38 0.37 0.50 -5.83
C ALA A 38 0.14 0.30 -7.33
N TYR A 39 1.06 -0.36 -8.02
CA TYR A 39 0.93 -0.70 -9.43
C TYR A 39 -0.24 -1.66 -9.68
N ALA A 40 -0.32 -2.76 -8.93
CA ALA A 40 -1.38 -3.77 -9.09
C ALA A 40 -2.78 -3.19 -8.86
N VAL A 41 -2.93 -2.32 -7.85
CA VAL A 41 -4.18 -1.60 -7.56
C VAL A 41 -4.54 -0.68 -8.73
N CYS A 42 -3.62 0.19 -9.15
CA CYS A 42 -3.89 1.14 -10.23
C CYS A 42 -4.21 0.42 -11.55
N LEU A 43 -3.50 -0.66 -11.86
CA LEU A 43 -3.75 -1.49 -13.03
C LEU A 43 -5.14 -2.14 -13.00
N SER A 44 -5.58 -2.59 -11.83
CA SER A 44 -6.90 -3.21 -11.65
C SER A 44 -8.02 -2.17 -11.81
N LEU A 45 -7.87 -1.01 -11.18
CA LEU A 45 -8.83 0.09 -11.27
C LEU A 45 -8.93 0.64 -12.70
N GLY A 46 -7.81 0.76 -13.40
CA GLY A 46 -7.75 1.23 -14.80
C GLY A 46 -8.58 0.41 -15.78
N LYS A 47 -8.94 -0.84 -15.43
CA LYS A 47 -9.82 -1.70 -16.25
C LYS A 47 -11.30 -1.38 -16.10
N GLU A 48 -11.72 -0.74 -15.02
CA GLU A 48 -13.15 -0.55 -14.72
C GLU A 48 -13.72 0.79 -15.20
N LYS A 49 -12.92 1.87 -15.16
CA LYS A 49 -13.37 3.24 -15.48
C LYS A 49 -12.23 4.08 -16.05
N PRO A 50 -12.54 5.18 -16.78
CA PRO A 50 -11.54 6.19 -17.12
C PRO A 50 -11.19 7.00 -15.87
N TRP A 51 -10.09 6.63 -15.21
CA TRP A 51 -9.51 7.36 -14.08
C TRP A 51 -8.60 8.48 -14.57
N LYS A 52 -8.48 9.57 -13.82
CA LYS A 52 -7.48 10.59 -14.11
C LYS A 52 -6.14 10.14 -13.56
N GLN A 53 -5.04 10.48 -14.23
CA GLN A 53 -3.69 10.17 -13.77
C GLN A 53 -3.45 10.61 -12.31
N LYS A 54 -4.00 11.78 -11.92
CA LYS A 54 -3.92 12.31 -10.55
C LYS A 54 -4.53 11.36 -9.51
N ASP A 55 -5.59 10.64 -9.86
CA ASP A 55 -6.27 9.72 -8.94
C ASP A 55 -5.37 8.51 -8.64
N PHE A 56 -4.70 7.95 -9.66
CA PHE A 56 -3.71 6.88 -9.48
C PHE A 56 -2.52 7.32 -8.65
N VAL A 57 -2.01 8.53 -8.87
CA VAL A 57 -0.91 9.09 -8.08
C VAL A 57 -1.31 9.21 -6.61
N ASN A 58 -2.51 9.72 -6.32
CA ASN A 58 -3.00 9.84 -4.95
C ASN A 58 -3.16 8.47 -4.26
N ILE A 59 -3.70 7.49 -4.98
CA ILE A 59 -3.85 6.11 -4.48
C ILE A 59 -2.48 5.51 -4.16
N GLY A 60 -1.53 5.59 -5.10
CA GLY A 60 -0.18 5.06 -4.91
C GLY A 60 0.54 5.73 -3.73
N LEU A 61 0.47 7.06 -3.65
CA LEU A 61 1.06 7.81 -2.53
C LEU A 61 0.43 7.45 -1.18
N SER A 62 -0.88 7.20 -1.14
CA SER A 62 -1.59 6.79 0.07
C SER A 62 -1.13 5.41 0.55
N ILE A 63 -0.99 4.44 -0.36
CA ILE A 63 -0.44 3.10 -0.06
C ILE A 63 0.99 3.20 0.46
N VAL A 64 1.86 3.93 -0.25
CA VAL A 64 3.28 4.03 0.13
C VAL A 64 3.42 4.70 1.49
N ARG A 65 2.77 5.85 1.71
CA ARG A 65 2.89 6.59 2.97
C ARG A 65 2.40 5.81 4.18
N SER A 66 1.23 5.18 4.07
CA SER A 66 0.64 4.40 5.16
C SER A 66 1.48 3.17 5.49
N GLY A 67 1.97 2.45 4.48
CA GLY A 67 2.81 1.28 4.69
C GLY A 67 4.19 1.60 5.25
N THR A 68 4.87 2.62 4.73
CA THR A 68 6.15 3.09 5.29
C THR A 68 5.98 3.52 6.75
N LYS A 69 4.93 4.32 7.05
CA LYS A 69 4.65 4.75 8.42
C LYS A 69 4.45 3.54 9.34
N ARG A 70 3.60 2.59 8.95
CA ARG A 70 3.31 1.41 9.77
C ARG A 70 4.56 0.58 10.06
N PHE A 71 5.39 0.36 9.05
CA PHE A 71 6.65 -0.39 9.20
C PHE A 71 7.61 0.30 10.18
N LEU A 72 7.78 1.62 10.05
CA LEU A 72 8.63 2.40 10.95
C LEU A 72 8.10 2.42 12.38
N ASP A 73 6.79 2.63 12.57
CA ASP A 73 6.14 2.61 13.90
C ASP A 73 6.37 1.27 14.63
N LEU A 74 6.33 0.15 13.91
CA LEU A 74 6.58 -1.18 14.47
C LEU A 74 8.06 -1.41 14.78
N THR A 75 8.93 -0.96 13.88
CA THR A 75 10.38 -1.03 14.06
C THR A 75 10.78 -0.26 15.31
N GLU A 76 10.36 1.00 15.43
CA GLU A 76 10.65 1.84 16.59
C GLU A 76 10.12 1.25 17.90
N LYS A 77 8.89 0.71 17.92
CA LYS A 77 8.32 0.06 19.13
C LYS A 77 9.05 -1.21 19.58
N THR A 78 9.83 -1.84 18.71
CA THR A 78 10.54 -3.10 19.02
C THR A 78 11.89 -2.84 19.68
N TYR A 79 12.45 -1.64 19.50
CA TYR A 79 13.76 -1.24 20.04
C TYR A 79 13.69 -0.47 21.37
N TRP A 80 12.50 -0.31 21.97
CA TRP A 80 12.26 0.27 23.29
C TRP A 80 11.53 -0.72 24.20
#